data_AF-S6EX62-F1
#
_entry.id   AF-S6EX62-F1
#
_cell.length_a   1.000
_cell.length_b   1.000
_cell.length_c   1.000
_cell.angle_alpha   90.00
_cell.angle_beta   90.00
_cell.angle_gamma   90.00
#
_symmetry.space_group_name_H-M   'P 1'
#
loop_
_entity.id
_entity.type
_entity.pdbx_description
1 polymer ?
#
loop_
_entity_poly.entity_id
_entity_poly.type
_entity_poly.pdbx_seq_one_letter_code
_entity_poly.pdbx_strand_id
1 'polypeptide(L)'
;MNNDKLNKLKVFLSWAYPKGSWFEKSELDLVEINTYCETEGWKEVDSLIDSLVREGFLTKDYRFGKYLYQINFSKTTEKDNKIVEKTKSNSRNKKAKSNTIVARDNKKKKQTVEQNTGDTSLQLDKEVNGLEKKKKEIESLVRSINSSENLPTVAQSGGLFGWFDHKVTGNEMNDLASKVQSKLIGQNQAIKKTTQEFGSVYTSIIDTLGLVNVSLAGAVKASNQAHEAGVKAEKNAAKVKTAQDDIKDLVINNDKLVQDHKKVIQVLKTHKEKLDEIEHIADVDKLYSDFYVKSQELEKENNKISEQIITVSSEIETLKTELDDLSDTIRNFDESLSKEMEAQKTETDASFLQVTQNLKDIQSETESKVETLSSDINKVVLNQKKGFDEKLDHLDDTVKKLEESNLEKIHELKNTSDEAFAKIAKKNEENQNESLAQVKSIHSEMENQLNETKEYFQNQLKTTRLLTLISFIAFIVLLILILSGVI
;
A
#
# COMPACT_ATOMS: atom_id res chain seq x y z
N MET A 1 41.56 -33.62 11.72
CA MET A 1 40.44 -34.54 11.39
C MET A 1 41.02 -35.88 11.00
N ASN A 2 40.39 -36.98 11.42
CA ASN A 2 40.90 -38.32 11.18
C ASN A 2 40.82 -38.65 9.68
N ASN A 3 41.98 -38.72 9.01
CA ASN A 3 42.08 -38.82 7.55
C ASN A 3 41.39 -40.09 7.00
N ASP A 4 41.24 -41.12 7.85
CA ASP A 4 40.55 -42.37 7.54
C ASP A 4 39.05 -42.18 7.28
N LYS A 5 38.34 -41.45 8.16
CA LYS A 5 36.89 -41.21 8.01
C LYS A 5 36.58 -40.36 6.77
N LEU A 6 37.46 -39.39 6.46
CA LEU A 6 37.33 -38.55 5.27
C LEU A 6 37.48 -39.38 3.98
N ASN A 7 38.42 -40.32 3.96
CA ASN A 7 38.61 -41.24 2.83
C ASN A 7 37.46 -42.24 2.69
N LYS A 8 36.95 -42.79 3.81
CA LYS A 8 35.74 -43.62 3.81
C LYS A 8 34.55 -42.87 3.21
N LEU A 9 34.35 -41.60 3.57
CA LEU A 9 33.28 -40.78 3.00
C LEU A 9 33.47 -40.51 1.49
N LYS A 10 34.70 -40.29 1.01
CA LYS A 10 34.99 -40.19 -0.44
C LYS A 10 34.58 -41.44 -1.19
N VAL A 11 34.90 -42.62 -0.65
CA VAL A 11 34.55 -43.92 -1.25
C VAL A 11 33.03 -44.11 -1.26
N PHE A 12 32.38 -43.84 -0.13
CA PHE A 12 30.92 -43.94 0.00
C PHE A 12 30.22 -43.05 -1.04
N LEU A 13 30.59 -41.76 -1.09
CA LEU A 13 30.01 -40.81 -2.04
C LEU A 13 30.31 -41.16 -3.50
N SER A 14 31.49 -41.73 -3.81
CA SER A 14 31.82 -42.16 -5.18
C SER A 14 31.06 -43.41 -5.63
N TRP A 15 30.60 -44.25 -4.69
CA TRP A 15 29.74 -45.40 -4.98
C TRP A 15 28.28 -44.97 -5.16
N ALA A 16 27.80 -44.07 -4.28
CA ALA A 16 26.43 -43.57 -4.33
C ALA A 16 26.21 -42.61 -5.51
N TYR A 17 27.20 -41.79 -5.84
CA TYR A 17 27.10 -40.72 -6.83
C TYR A 17 28.26 -40.77 -7.84
N PRO A 18 27.98 -41.03 -9.13
CA PRO A 18 28.99 -40.93 -10.19
C PRO A 18 29.61 -39.52 -10.30
N LYS A 19 30.76 -39.42 -10.97
CA LYS A 19 31.38 -38.12 -11.26
C LYS A 19 30.41 -37.20 -11.99
N GLY A 20 30.32 -35.95 -11.54
CA GLY A 20 29.48 -34.92 -12.13
C GLY A 20 28.05 -34.90 -11.60
N SER A 21 27.63 -35.91 -10.82
CA SER A 21 26.34 -35.91 -10.12
C SER A 21 26.30 -34.82 -9.06
N TRP A 22 25.10 -34.26 -8.88
CA TRP A 22 24.77 -33.30 -7.84
C TRP A 22 23.88 -33.97 -6.80
N PHE A 23 24.08 -33.63 -5.53
CA PHE A 23 23.21 -34.08 -4.44
C PHE A 23 23.02 -32.97 -3.39
N GLU A 24 21.95 -33.09 -2.62
CA GLU A 24 21.69 -32.31 -1.41
C GLU A 24 22.11 -33.09 -0.17
N LYS A 25 22.51 -32.40 0.90
CA LYS A 25 22.84 -33.09 2.16
C LYS A 25 21.65 -33.91 2.70
N SER A 26 20.41 -33.45 2.50
CA SER A 26 19.20 -34.17 2.88
C SER A 26 18.97 -35.48 2.12
N GLU A 27 19.63 -35.68 0.99
CA GLU A 27 19.56 -36.92 0.20
C GLU A 27 20.54 -37.99 0.70
N LEU A 28 21.42 -37.64 1.64
CA LEU A 28 22.39 -38.57 2.21
C LEU A 28 21.73 -39.40 3.32
N ASP A 29 21.86 -40.72 3.22
CA ASP A 29 21.48 -41.63 4.29
C ASP A 29 22.49 -41.55 5.44
N LEU A 30 22.12 -40.84 6.50
CA LEU A 30 22.97 -40.68 7.68
C LEU A 30 23.29 -42.02 8.35
N VAL A 31 22.36 -42.97 8.37
CA VAL A 31 22.53 -44.25 9.08
C VAL A 31 23.58 -45.09 8.37
N GLU A 32 23.51 -45.15 7.03
CA GLU A 32 24.51 -45.83 6.23
C GLU A 32 25.88 -45.14 6.33
N ILE A 33 25.91 -43.81 6.26
CA ILE A 33 27.16 -43.04 6.37
C ILE A 33 27.81 -43.25 7.73
N ASN A 34 27.05 -43.18 8.83
CA ASN A 34 27.57 -43.40 10.18
C ASN A 34 28.11 -44.82 10.35
N THR A 35 27.42 -45.81 9.78
CA THR A 35 27.84 -47.21 9.86
C THR A 35 29.11 -47.46 9.03
N TYR A 36 29.19 -46.90 7.82
CA TYR A 36 30.31 -47.13 6.91
C TYR A 36 31.55 -46.29 7.25
N CYS A 37 31.35 -45.02 7.63
CA CYS A 37 32.42 -44.08 7.94
C CYS A 37 32.79 -44.04 9.43
N GLU A 38 32.05 -44.76 10.29
CA GLU A 38 32.20 -44.77 11.75
C GLU A 38 32.05 -43.36 12.34
N THR A 39 31.07 -42.59 11.88
CA THR A 39 30.82 -41.21 12.33
C THR A 39 29.73 -41.12 13.40
N GLU A 40 29.86 -40.14 14.29
CA GLU A 40 28.93 -39.87 15.39
C GLU A 40 27.90 -38.80 15.02
N GLY A 41 27.11 -39.06 13.97
CA GLY A 41 25.98 -38.23 13.58
C GLY A 41 26.30 -37.06 12.65
N TRP A 42 25.28 -36.24 12.38
CA TRP A 42 25.30 -35.21 11.34
C TRP A 42 26.42 -34.18 11.49
N LYS A 43 26.77 -33.80 12.73
CA LYS A 43 27.78 -32.78 12.98
C LYS A 43 29.17 -33.20 12.49
N GLU A 44 29.51 -34.48 12.64
CA GLU A 44 30.79 -35.01 12.14
C GLU A 44 30.76 -35.17 10.62
N VAL A 45 29.65 -35.67 10.08
CA VAL A 45 29.43 -35.80 8.62
C VAL A 45 29.51 -34.44 7.91
N ASP A 46 28.92 -33.39 8.48
CA ASP A 46 28.96 -32.04 7.93
C ASP A 46 30.39 -31.49 7.87
N SER A 47 31.16 -31.68 8.93
CA SER A 47 32.56 -31.27 8.98
C SER A 47 33.41 -31.99 7.93
N LEU A 48 33.11 -33.27 7.67
CA LEU A 48 33.74 -34.07 6.61
C LEU A 48 33.33 -33.56 5.23
N ILE A 49 32.04 -33.27 4.98
CA ILE A 49 31.58 -32.69 3.70
C ILE A 49 32.25 -31.34 3.44
N ASP A 50 32.35 -30.47 4.44
CA ASP A 50 33.04 -29.18 4.31
C ASP A 50 34.53 -29.36 4.01
N SER A 51 35.15 -30.41 4.54
CA SER A 51 36.52 -30.79 4.22
C SER A 51 36.66 -31.28 2.78
N LEU A 52 35.68 -32.04 2.27
CA LEU A 52 35.65 -32.48 0.87
C LEU A 52 35.46 -31.31 -0.11
N VAL A 53 34.72 -30.27 0.29
CA VAL A 53 34.62 -29.03 -0.48
C VAL A 53 35.95 -28.29 -0.49
N ARG A 54 36.62 -28.16 0.67
CA ARG A 54 37.94 -27.53 0.77
C ARG A 54 39.02 -28.24 -0.05
N GLU A 55 38.97 -29.57 -0.12
CA GLU A 55 39.90 -30.38 -0.92
C GLU A 55 39.54 -30.45 -2.40
N GLY A 56 38.45 -29.79 -2.83
CA GLY A 56 37.99 -29.77 -4.22
C GLY A 56 37.41 -31.11 -4.69
N PHE A 57 37.17 -32.07 -3.80
CA PHE A 57 36.47 -33.32 -4.11
C PHE A 57 34.98 -33.06 -4.39
N LEU A 58 34.38 -32.11 -3.66
CA LEU A 58 33.03 -31.59 -3.91
C LEU A 58 33.08 -30.13 -4.38
N THR A 59 32.19 -29.75 -5.30
CA THR A 59 31.84 -28.34 -5.55
C THR A 59 30.56 -28.02 -4.81
N LYS A 60 30.55 -26.98 -3.98
CA LYS A 60 29.33 -26.47 -3.34
C LYS A 60 28.80 -25.29 -4.15
N ASP A 61 27.53 -25.35 -4.52
CA ASP A 61 26.85 -24.29 -5.27
C ASP A 61 25.46 -24.02 -4.69
N TYR A 62 24.96 -22.78 -4.82
CA TYR A 62 23.62 -22.39 -4.35
C TYR A 62 22.71 -22.12 -5.53
N ARG A 63 21.73 -23.00 -5.74
CA ARG A 63 20.76 -22.90 -6.84
C ARG A 63 19.37 -23.23 -6.32
N PHE A 64 18.34 -22.59 -6.87
CA PHE A 64 16.94 -22.89 -6.54
C PHE A 64 16.63 -22.85 -5.03
N GLY A 65 17.23 -21.92 -4.28
CA GLY A 65 16.98 -21.76 -2.85
C GLY A 65 17.73 -22.73 -1.93
N LYS A 66 18.60 -23.60 -2.46
CA LYS A 66 19.26 -24.69 -1.71
C LYS A 66 20.71 -24.89 -2.10
N TYR A 67 21.48 -25.52 -1.20
CA TYR A 67 22.88 -25.87 -1.44
C TYR A 67 22.99 -27.26 -2.07
N LEU A 68 23.62 -27.31 -3.25
CA LEU A 68 23.89 -28.53 -4.00
C LEU A 68 25.40 -28.82 -4.01
N TYR A 69 25.75 -30.11 -4.00
CA TYR A 69 27.13 -30.58 -3.95
C TYR A 69 27.42 -31.47 -5.16
N GLN A 70 28.40 -31.09 -5.99
CA GLN A 70 28.82 -31.86 -7.15
C GLN A 70 30.05 -32.72 -6.87
N ILE A 71 30.05 -33.98 -7.31
CA ILE A 71 31.25 -34.85 -7.25
C ILE A 71 32.24 -34.45 -8.36
N ASN A 72 33.38 -33.85 -8.00
CA ASN A 72 34.40 -33.40 -8.96
C ASN A 72 35.41 -34.48 -9.35
N PHE A 73 35.73 -35.39 -8.44
CA PHE A 73 36.71 -36.45 -8.63
C PHE A 73 36.09 -37.81 -8.35
N SER A 74 36.10 -38.72 -9.33
CA SER A 74 35.75 -40.14 -9.14
C SER A 74 36.96 -41.08 -9.19
N LYS A 75 38.18 -40.54 -9.28
CA LYS A 75 39.38 -41.38 -9.30
C LYS A 75 39.74 -41.75 -7.87
N THR A 76 39.37 -42.97 -7.48
CA THR A 76 40.09 -43.74 -6.46
C THR A 76 41.57 -43.75 -6.86
N THR A 77 42.41 -43.01 -6.13
CA THR A 77 43.85 -43.03 -6.33
C THR A 77 44.41 -44.41 -6.04
N GLU A 78 45.39 -44.79 -6.87
CA GLU A 78 46.03 -46.09 -7.09
C GLU A 78 46.69 -46.75 -5.85
N LYS A 79 46.54 -46.18 -4.65
CA LYS A 79 47.12 -46.70 -3.40
C LYS A 79 46.16 -47.60 -2.60
N ASP A 80 44.85 -47.45 -2.74
CA ASP A 80 43.86 -48.19 -1.94
C ASP A 80 43.35 -49.48 -2.63
N ASN A 81 43.68 -49.68 -3.91
CA ASN A 81 43.32 -50.89 -4.66
C ASN A 81 44.12 -52.13 -4.28
N LYS A 82 45.17 -52.05 -3.44
CA LYS A 82 45.91 -53.24 -3.00
C LYS A 82 45.13 -54.17 -2.08
N ILE A 83 44.01 -53.71 -1.50
CA ILE A 83 43.16 -54.55 -0.65
C ILE A 83 41.99 -55.18 -1.45
N VAL A 84 41.55 -54.54 -2.54
CA VAL A 84 40.39 -55.01 -3.33
C VAL A 84 40.79 -55.73 -4.64
N GLU A 85 41.98 -55.49 -5.20
CA GLU A 85 42.48 -56.21 -6.39
C GLU A 85 42.94 -57.65 -6.13
N LYS A 86 43.08 -58.08 -4.86
CA LYS A 86 43.26 -59.52 -4.57
C LYS A 86 42.02 -60.35 -4.93
N THR A 87 40.85 -59.74 -5.14
CA THR A 87 39.59 -60.47 -5.29
C THR A 87 38.98 -60.40 -6.70
N LYS A 88 39.27 -59.39 -7.53
CA LYS A 88 38.65 -59.25 -8.87
C LYS A 88 39.57 -59.53 -10.07
N SER A 89 40.89 -59.41 -9.94
CA SER A 89 41.83 -59.60 -11.07
C SER A 89 42.16 -61.06 -11.38
N ASN A 90 41.77 -62.00 -10.49
CA ASN A 90 42.05 -63.43 -10.65
C ASN A 90 41.04 -64.18 -11.55
N SER A 91 39.96 -63.52 -12.02
CA SER A 91 38.81 -64.18 -12.65
C SER A 91 38.81 -64.16 -14.19
N ARG A 92 39.20 -63.04 -14.84
CA ARG A 92 39.01 -62.92 -16.30
C ARG A 92 40.22 -63.32 -17.14
N ASN A 93 41.45 -63.03 -16.71
CA ASN A 93 42.64 -63.39 -17.50
C ASN A 93 43.17 -64.82 -17.25
N LYS A 94 42.64 -65.51 -16.22
CA LYS A 94 42.86 -66.95 -16.03
C LYS A 94 41.89 -67.82 -16.82
N LYS A 95 40.70 -67.34 -17.23
CA LYS A 95 39.69 -68.21 -17.87
C LYS A 95 40.05 -68.61 -19.32
N ALA A 96 40.65 -67.71 -20.09
CA ALA A 96 41.09 -68.00 -21.47
C ALA A 96 42.38 -68.83 -21.54
N LYS A 97 43.35 -68.60 -20.64
CA LYS A 97 44.56 -69.45 -20.54
C LYS A 97 44.27 -70.79 -19.85
N SER A 98 43.38 -70.85 -18.86
CA SER A 98 43.06 -72.10 -18.14
C SER A 98 42.25 -73.08 -18.99
N ASN A 99 41.26 -72.65 -19.79
CA ASN A 99 40.54 -73.58 -20.67
C ASN A 99 41.43 -74.21 -21.75
N THR A 100 42.45 -73.48 -22.22
CA THR A 100 43.40 -73.97 -23.25
C THR A 100 44.48 -74.89 -22.66
N ILE A 101 44.86 -74.68 -21.40
CA ILE A 101 45.83 -75.52 -20.67
C ILE A 101 45.17 -76.79 -20.13
N VAL A 102 43.96 -76.69 -19.56
CA VAL A 102 43.21 -77.85 -19.04
C VAL A 102 42.79 -78.81 -20.15
N ALA A 103 42.45 -78.31 -21.35
CA ALA A 103 42.18 -79.16 -22.51
C ALA A 103 43.45 -79.86 -23.05
N ARG A 104 44.63 -79.22 -23.00
CA ARG A 104 45.91 -79.84 -23.39
C ARG A 104 46.43 -80.85 -22.37
N ASP A 105 46.26 -80.59 -21.08
CA ASP A 105 46.72 -81.47 -20.00
C ASP A 105 45.82 -82.71 -19.85
N ASN A 106 44.50 -82.58 -20.04
CA ASN A 106 43.60 -83.74 -20.08
C ASN A 106 43.84 -84.60 -21.32
N LYS A 107 44.18 -84.00 -22.48
CA LYS A 107 44.53 -84.76 -23.69
C LYS A 107 45.85 -85.51 -23.55
N LYS A 108 46.87 -84.89 -22.92
CA LYS A 108 48.15 -85.56 -22.61
C LYS A 108 47.99 -86.67 -21.57
N LYS A 109 47.22 -86.45 -20.48
CA LYS A 109 46.96 -87.50 -19.46
C LYS A 109 46.12 -88.66 -19.99
N LYS A 110 45.16 -88.41 -20.89
CA LYS A 110 44.38 -89.47 -21.55
C LYS A 110 45.27 -90.34 -22.45
N GLN A 111 46.21 -89.74 -23.18
CA GLN A 111 47.18 -90.46 -24.01
C GLN A 111 48.14 -91.35 -23.20
N THR A 112 48.59 -90.92 -22.02
CA THR A 112 49.52 -91.72 -21.19
C THR A 112 48.84 -92.89 -20.47
N VAL A 113 47.54 -92.80 -20.20
CA VAL A 113 46.77 -93.89 -19.57
C VAL A 113 46.32 -94.92 -20.62
N GLU A 114 45.90 -94.48 -21.81
CA GLU A 114 45.56 -95.38 -22.92
C GLU A 114 46.77 -96.21 -23.41
N GLN A 115 47.97 -95.60 -23.46
CA GLN A 115 49.20 -96.32 -23.85
C GLN A 115 49.60 -97.41 -22.84
N ASN A 116 49.61 -97.11 -21.54
CA ASN A 116 50.03 -98.08 -20.52
C ASN A 116 49.03 -99.24 -20.31
N THR A 117 47.72 -99.00 -20.51
CA THR A 117 46.69 -100.04 -20.34
C THR A 117 46.55 -100.91 -21.60
N GLY A 118 46.74 -100.31 -22.78
CA GLY A 118 46.77 -101.02 -24.06
C GLY A 118 47.98 -101.97 -24.18
N ASP A 119 49.17 -101.52 -23.75
CA ASP A 119 50.38 -102.34 -23.78
C ASP A 119 50.29 -103.55 -22.83
N THR A 120 49.70 -103.39 -21.65
CA THR A 120 49.50 -104.49 -20.68
C THR A 120 48.45 -105.49 -21.17
N SER A 121 47.37 -105.04 -21.80
CA SER A 121 46.33 -105.93 -22.36
C SER A 121 46.87 -106.75 -23.53
N LEU A 122 47.66 -106.11 -24.40
CA LEU A 122 48.29 -106.77 -25.54
C LEU A 122 49.42 -107.74 -25.12
N GLN A 123 50.08 -107.47 -23.99
CA GLN A 123 51.01 -108.40 -23.35
C GLN A 123 50.28 -109.60 -22.72
N LEU A 124 49.16 -109.35 -22.03
CA LEU A 124 48.35 -110.42 -21.45
C LEU A 124 47.83 -111.37 -22.54
N ASP A 125 47.31 -110.84 -23.65
CA ASP A 125 46.88 -111.64 -24.79
C ASP A 125 48.03 -112.48 -25.38
N LYS A 126 49.25 -111.94 -25.43
CA LYS A 126 50.43 -112.68 -25.90
C LYS A 126 50.82 -113.81 -24.95
N GLU A 127 50.83 -113.56 -23.64
CA GLU A 127 51.19 -114.57 -22.62
C GLU A 127 50.14 -115.69 -22.55
N VAL A 128 48.84 -115.36 -22.62
CA VAL A 128 47.75 -116.35 -22.67
C VAL A 128 47.87 -117.24 -23.91
N ASN A 129 48.14 -116.64 -25.08
CA ASN A 129 48.40 -117.42 -26.30
C ASN A 129 49.68 -118.27 -26.21
N GLY A 130 50.72 -117.78 -25.51
CA GLY A 130 51.94 -118.52 -25.23
C GLY A 130 51.70 -119.76 -24.35
N LEU A 131 50.86 -119.61 -23.32
CA LEU A 131 50.44 -120.70 -22.45
C LEU A 131 49.71 -121.81 -23.24
N GLU A 132 48.85 -121.43 -24.18
CA GLU A 132 48.11 -122.38 -25.01
C GLU A 132 49.03 -123.19 -25.94
N LYS A 133 50.11 -122.57 -26.45
CA LYS A 133 51.15 -123.29 -27.22
C LYS A 133 51.89 -124.29 -26.35
N LYS A 134 52.37 -123.89 -25.17
CA LYS A 134 53.07 -124.78 -24.24
C LYS A 134 52.21 -125.97 -23.79
N LYS A 135 50.90 -125.75 -23.61
CA LYS A 135 49.93 -126.83 -23.35
C LYS A 135 49.96 -127.90 -24.45
N LYS A 136 49.94 -127.50 -25.72
CA LYS A 136 50.00 -128.42 -26.88
C LYS A 136 51.33 -129.19 -26.94
N GLU A 137 52.44 -128.54 -26.58
CA GLU A 137 53.76 -129.17 -26.51
C GLU A 137 53.82 -130.26 -25.43
N ILE A 138 53.28 -130.00 -24.24
CA ILE A 138 53.14 -131.02 -23.18
C ILE A 138 52.25 -132.18 -23.64
N GLU A 139 51.10 -131.91 -24.26
CA GLU A 139 50.23 -132.96 -24.80
C GLU A 139 50.94 -133.84 -25.85
N SER A 140 51.83 -133.26 -26.67
CA SER A 140 52.65 -134.02 -27.63
C SER A 140 53.71 -134.86 -26.91
N LEU A 141 54.33 -134.31 -25.87
CA LEU A 141 55.39 -134.99 -25.11
C LEU A 141 54.83 -136.18 -24.31
N VAL A 142 53.69 -136.01 -23.65
CA VAL A 142 52.98 -137.08 -22.94
C VAL A 142 52.62 -138.22 -23.90
N ARG A 143 52.16 -137.89 -25.12
CA ARG A 143 51.91 -138.89 -26.18
C ARG A 143 53.18 -139.65 -26.57
N SER A 144 54.31 -138.96 -26.71
CA SER A 144 55.59 -139.62 -27.04
C SER A 144 56.09 -140.57 -25.95
N ILE A 145 55.87 -140.26 -24.67
CA ILE A 145 56.25 -141.12 -23.54
C ILE A 145 55.40 -142.40 -23.50
N ASN A 146 54.10 -142.27 -23.70
CA ASN A 146 53.17 -143.41 -23.70
C ASN A 146 53.38 -144.39 -24.87
N SER A 147 54.24 -144.04 -25.84
CA SER A 147 54.53 -144.86 -27.02
C SER A 147 55.63 -145.91 -26.78
N SER A 148 56.21 -146.02 -25.57
CA SER A 148 57.29 -146.98 -25.32
C SER A 148 56.76 -148.41 -25.12
N GLU A 149 56.69 -149.15 -26.23
CA GLU A 149 56.44 -150.60 -26.36
C GLU A 149 57.45 -151.44 -25.54
N ASN A 150 57.18 -152.74 -25.35
CA ASN A 150 57.80 -153.69 -24.39
C ASN A 150 59.34 -153.61 -24.21
N LEU A 151 59.86 -154.09 -23.07
CA LEU A 151 61.30 -154.21 -22.87
C LEU A 151 61.89 -155.21 -23.90
N PRO A 152 63.08 -154.93 -24.46
CA PRO A 152 63.74 -155.88 -25.35
C PRO A 152 64.00 -157.18 -24.59
N THR A 153 63.90 -158.32 -25.28
CA THR A 153 64.24 -159.65 -24.75
C THR A 153 65.28 -160.31 -25.64
N VAL A 154 65.98 -161.30 -25.09
CA VAL A 154 66.80 -162.24 -25.88
C VAL A 154 65.94 -163.37 -26.41
N ALA A 155 66.42 -164.02 -27.48
CA ALA A 155 65.79 -165.22 -28.02
C ALA A 155 65.78 -166.34 -26.96
N GLN A 156 64.63 -167.00 -26.80
CA GLN A 156 64.48 -168.11 -25.87
C GLN A 156 64.71 -169.48 -26.54
N SER A 157 64.68 -169.56 -27.87
CA SER A 157 64.86 -170.79 -28.65
C SER A 157 65.87 -170.64 -29.81
N GLY A 158 66.65 -171.70 -30.08
CA GLY A 158 67.76 -171.72 -31.05
C GLY A 158 67.85 -173.01 -31.87
N GLY A 159 68.72 -173.02 -32.90
CA GLY A 159 68.92 -174.16 -33.82
C GLY A 159 68.02 -174.17 -35.06
N LEU A 160 68.31 -175.06 -36.02
CA LEU A 160 67.48 -175.26 -37.23
C LEU A 160 66.06 -175.67 -36.77
N PHE A 161 65.06 -174.82 -37.01
CA PHE A 161 63.65 -174.95 -36.58
C PHE A 161 63.29 -174.60 -35.12
N GLY A 162 64.21 -174.04 -34.32
CA GLY A 162 63.88 -173.52 -32.97
C GLY A 162 63.52 -174.60 -31.93
N TRP A 163 64.01 -175.83 -32.11
CA TRP A 163 63.73 -176.97 -31.25
C TRP A 163 64.65 -177.12 -30.03
N PHE A 164 65.65 -176.27 -29.87
CA PHE A 164 66.57 -176.31 -28.73
C PHE A 164 66.45 -175.04 -27.89
N ASP A 165 66.75 -175.17 -26.61
CA ASP A 165 66.96 -174.02 -25.74
C ASP A 165 68.12 -173.20 -26.26
N HIS A 166 67.90 -171.90 -26.43
CA HIS A 166 68.96 -170.99 -26.87
C HIS A 166 69.88 -170.66 -25.70
N LYS A 167 71.15 -171.04 -25.79
CA LYS A 167 72.14 -170.65 -24.79
C LYS A 167 72.55 -169.20 -25.06
N VAL A 168 71.95 -168.27 -24.31
CA VAL A 168 72.25 -166.84 -24.40
C VAL A 168 73.76 -166.63 -24.31
N THR A 169 74.33 -166.02 -25.35
CA THR A 169 75.75 -165.72 -25.44
C THR A 169 76.09 -164.44 -24.67
N GLY A 170 77.37 -164.27 -24.32
CA GLY A 170 77.85 -163.01 -23.73
C GLY A 170 77.58 -161.79 -24.63
N ASN A 171 77.59 -161.96 -25.96
CA ASN A 171 77.26 -160.92 -26.92
C ASN A 171 75.78 -160.53 -26.87
N GLU A 172 74.86 -161.50 -26.77
CA GLU A 172 73.41 -161.24 -26.67
C GLU A 172 73.04 -160.60 -25.34
N MET A 173 73.71 -160.98 -24.25
CA MET A 173 73.54 -160.33 -22.96
C MET A 173 74.03 -158.86 -23.01
N ASN A 174 75.18 -158.62 -23.65
CA ASN A 174 75.71 -157.26 -23.84
C ASN A 174 74.80 -156.40 -24.75
N ASP A 175 74.24 -156.98 -25.81
CA ASP A 175 73.27 -156.33 -26.70
C ASP A 175 71.96 -156.02 -25.96
N LEU A 176 71.43 -156.97 -25.18
CA LEU A 176 70.28 -156.74 -24.31
C LEU A 176 70.54 -155.60 -23.32
N ALA A 177 71.67 -155.65 -22.60
CA ALA A 177 72.06 -154.62 -21.64
C ALA A 177 72.19 -153.24 -22.31
N SER A 178 72.81 -153.19 -23.50
CA SER A 178 72.93 -151.97 -24.30
C SER A 178 71.57 -151.42 -24.74
N LYS A 179 70.65 -152.28 -25.19
CA LYS A 179 69.28 -151.89 -25.58
C LYS A 179 68.46 -151.43 -24.37
N VAL A 180 68.54 -152.11 -23.23
CA VAL A 180 67.89 -151.70 -21.97
C VAL A 180 68.45 -150.37 -21.49
N GLN A 181 69.78 -150.21 -21.46
CA GLN A 181 70.44 -148.96 -21.07
C GLN A 181 70.05 -147.82 -22.01
N SER A 182 70.04 -148.06 -23.32
CA SER A 182 69.59 -147.08 -24.32
C SER A 182 68.13 -146.66 -24.08
N LYS A 183 67.26 -147.61 -23.74
CA LYS A 183 65.85 -147.34 -23.42
C LYS A 183 65.70 -146.53 -22.12
N LEU A 184 66.44 -146.89 -21.07
CA LEU A 184 66.45 -146.16 -19.80
C LEU A 184 67.02 -144.74 -19.95
N ILE A 185 68.07 -144.56 -20.76
CA ILE A 185 68.61 -143.23 -21.12
C ILE A 185 67.55 -142.43 -21.87
N GLY A 186 66.89 -143.02 -22.86
CA GLY A 186 65.80 -142.39 -23.61
C GLY A 186 64.64 -141.97 -22.71
N GLN A 187 64.22 -142.84 -21.78
CA GLN A 187 63.19 -142.52 -20.79
C GLN A 187 63.63 -141.41 -19.83
N ASN A 188 64.86 -141.44 -19.32
CA ASN A 188 65.38 -140.40 -18.45
C ASN A 188 65.48 -139.04 -19.17
N GLN A 189 65.88 -139.03 -20.45
CA GLN A 189 65.86 -137.84 -21.30
C GLN A 189 64.43 -137.31 -21.50
N ALA A 190 63.45 -138.20 -21.75
CA ALA A 190 62.05 -137.83 -21.89
C ALA A 190 61.46 -137.27 -20.58
N ILE A 191 61.78 -137.87 -19.43
CA ILE A 191 61.37 -137.38 -18.10
C ILE A 191 62.01 -136.01 -17.84
N LYS A 192 63.32 -135.83 -18.08
CA LYS A 192 64.00 -134.55 -17.91
C LYS A 192 63.37 -133.45 -18.76
N LYS A 193 63.10 -133.74 -20.05
CA LYS A 193 62.41 -132.81 -20.94
C LYS A 193 61.02 -132.47 -20.42
N THR A 194 60.28 -133.47 -19.93
CA THR A 194 58.94 -133.29 -19.37
C THR A 194 58.96 -132.38 -18.15
N THR A 195 59.86 -132.61 -17.21
CA THR A 195 60.02 -131.74 -16.03
C THR A 195 60.39 -130.31 -16.41
N GLN A 196 61.23 -130.11 -17.42
CA GLN A 196 61.57 -128.78 -17.93
C GLN A 196 60.37 -128.07 -18.55
N GLU A 197 59.58 -128.76 -19.38
CA GLU A 197 58.37 -128.17 -19.97
C GLU A 197 57.29 -127.86 -18.92
N PHE A 198 57.10 -128.73 -17.92
CA PHE A 198 56.22 -128.42 -16.79
C PHE A 198 56.68 -127.20 -15.98
N GLY A 199 57.98 -127.07 -15.74
CA GLY A 199 58.55 -125.87 -15.10
C GLY A 199 58.28 -124.60 -15.91
N SER A 200 58.46 -124.68 -17.23
CA SER A 200 58.17 -123.59 -18.17
C SER A 200 56.69 -123.16 -18.19
N VAL A 201 55.76 -124.11 -18.09
CA VAL A 201 54.33 -123.82 -17.96
C VAL A 201 54.01 -123.15 -16.62
N TYR A 202 54.57 -123.65 -15.53
CA TYR A 202 54.34 -123.06 -14.19
C TYR A 202 54.78 -121.60 -14.13
N THR A 203 55.97 -121.27 -14.67
CA THR A 203 56.44 -119.88 -14.76
C THR A 203 55.48 -119.01 -15.58
N SER A 204 55.05 -119.46 -16.77
CA SER A 204 54.10 -118.70 -17.58
C SER A 204 52.74 -118.46 -16.91
N ILE A 205 52.26 -119.39 -16.09
CA ILE A 205 51.03 -119.19 -15.30
C ILE A 205 51.22 -118.07 -14.29
N ILE A 206 52.35 -118.07 -13.56
CA ILE A 206 52.66 -117.03 -12.57
C ILE A 206 52.74 -115.65 -13.23
N ASP A 207 53.46 -115.55 -14.36
CA ASP A 207 53.62 -114.30 -15.08
C ASP A 207 52.27 -113.77 -15.59
N THR A 208 51.43 -114.67 -16.13
CA THR A 208 50.06 -114.34 -16.56
C THR A 208 49.20 -113.83 -15.39
N LEU A 209 49.24 -114.50 -14.22
CA LEU A 209 48.50 -114.06 -13.04
C LEU A 209 48.97 -112.69 -12.53
N GLY A 210 50.28 -112.42 -12.60
CA GLY A 210 50.85 -111.10 -12.30
C GLY A 210 50.25 -110.01 -13.20
N LEU A 211 50.20 -110.25 -14.51
CA LEU A 211 49.61 -109.33 -15.49
C LEU A 211 48.10 -109.14 -15.28
N VAL A 212 47.36 -110.21 -14.95
CA VAL A 212 45.92 -110.13 -14.63
C VAL A 212 45.68 -109.23 -13.41
N ASN A 213 46.47 -109.39 -12.34
CA ASN A 213 46.34 -108.57 -11.14
C ASN A 213 46.59 -107.08 -11.42
N VAL A 214 47.63 -106.76 -12.20
CA VAL A 214 47.93 -105.37 -12.61
C VAL A 214 46.78 -104.80 -13.46
N SER A 215 46.28 -105.58 -14.41
CA SER A 215 45.18 -105.17 -15.31
C SER A 215 43.89 -104.91 -14.54
N LEU A 216 43.55 -105.79 -13.59
CA LEU A 216 42.36 -105.64 -12.74
C LEU A 216 42.46 -104.39 -11.85
N ALA A 217 43.62 -104.15 -11.23
CA ALA A 217 43.87 -102.94 -10.45
C ALA A 217 43.73 -101.67 -11.31
N GLY A 218 44.23 -101.70 -12.55
CA GLY A 218 44.04 -100.64 -13.53
C GLY A 218 42.58 -100.39 -13.86
N ALA A 219 41.81 -101.45 -14.12
CA ALA A 219 40.38 -101.37 -14.44
C ALA A 219 39.56 -100.81 -13.28
N VAL A 220 39.82 -101.24 -12.04
CA VAL A 220 39.15 -100.71 -10.84
C VAL A 220 39.45 -99.22 -10.67
N LYS A 221 40.71 -98.81 -10.85
CA LYS A 221 41.08 -97.39 -10.77
C LYS A 221 40.38 -96.56 -11.84
N ALA A 222 40.32 -97.04 -13.08
CA ALA A 222 39.62 -96.37 -14.17
C ALA A 222 38.10 -96.27 -13.89
N SER A 223 37.48 -97.34 -13.38
CA SER A 223 36.07 -97.37 -13.01
C SER A 223 35.75 -96.36 -11.92
N ASN A 224 36.56 -96.28 -10.87
CA ASN A 224 36.38 -95.30 -9.80
C ASN A 224 36.52 -93.86 -10.32
N GLN A 225 37.50 -93.60 -11.20
CA GLN A 225 37.66 -92.29 -11.83
C GLN A 225 36.45 -91.93 -12.71
N ALA A 226 35.91 -92.89 -13.46
CA ALA A 226 34.71 -92.71 -14.27
C ALA A 226 33.48 -92.41 -13.40
N HIS A 227 33.33 -93.12 -12.27
CA HIS A 227 32.26 -92.87 -11.30
C HIS A 227 32.36 -91.47 -10.70
N GLU A 228 33.54 -91.05 -10.22
CA GLU A 228 33.75 -89.70 -9.70
C GLU A 228 33.47 -88.61 -10.74
N ALA A 229 33.86 -88.85 -12.00
CA ALA A 229 33.56 -87.95 -13.10
C ALA A 229 32.04 -87.87 -13.37
N GLY A 230 31.33 -89.00 -13.28
CA GLY A 230 29.88 -89.09 -13.38
C GLY A 230 29.17 -88.28 -12.29
N VAL A 231 29.56 -88.46 -11.02
CA VAL A 231 29.01 -87.69 -9.90
C VAL A 231 29.26 -86.19 -10.07
N LYS A 232 30.45 -85.79 -10.52
CA LYS A 232 30.75 -84.38 -10.83
C LYS A 232 29.90 -83.85 -11.98
N ALA A 233 29.68 -84.65 -13.02
CA ALA A 233 28.83 -84.28 -14.15
C ALA A 233 27.37 -84.09 -13.73
N GLU A 234 26.84 -84.99 -12.90
CA GLU A 234 25.48 -84.89 -12.36
C GLU A 234 25.29 -83.64 -11.50
N LYS A 235 26.24 -83.35 -10.60
CA LYS A 235 26.23 -82.12 -9.80
C LYS A 235 26.28 -80.86 -10.68
N ASN A 236 27.04 -80.88 -11.77
CA ASN A 236 27.09 -79.77 -12.72
C ASN A 236 25.80 -79.65 -13.51
N ALA A 237 25.19 -80.76 -13.93
CA ALA A 237 23.89 -80.77 -14.60
C ALA A 237 22.78 -80.17 -13.71
N ALA A 238 22.77 -80.51 -12.41
CA ALA A 238 21.85 -79.91 -11.44
C ALA A 238 22.04 -78.39 -11.34
N LYS A 239 23.29 -77.90 -11.26
CA LYS A 239 23.58 -76.45 -11.26
C LYS A 239 23.14 -75.76 -12.55
N VAL A 240 23.34 -76.40 -13.70
CA VAL A 240 22.89 -75.87 -15.00
C VAL A 240 21.37 -75.77 -15.02
N LYS A 241 20.65 -76.77 -14.51
CA LYS A 241 19.20 -76.74 -14.40
C LYS A 241 18.71 -75.58 -13.52
N THR A 242 19.30 -75.40 -12.33
CA THR A 242 18.99 -74.25 -11.46
C THR A 242 19.23 -72.93 -12.18
N ALA A 243 20.37 -72.77 -12.86
CA ALA A 243 20.65 -71.56 -13.61
C ALA A 243 19.65 -71.34 -14.78
N GLN A 244 19.16 -72.41 -15.41
CA GLN A 244 18.12 -72.30 -16.44
C GLN A 244 16.78 -71.84 -15.86
N ASP A 245 16.40 -72.36 -14.69
CA ASP A 245 15.20 -71.94 -13.97
C ASP A 245 15.29 -70.46 -13.55
N ASP A 246 16.43 -70.03 -12.99
CA ASP A 246 16.69 -68.62 -12.65
C ASP A 246 16.59 -67.70 -13.87
N ILE A 247 17.15 -68.13 -15.02
CA ILE A 247 17.07 -67.38 -16.28
C ILE A 247 15.62 -67.26 -16.74
N LYS A 248 14.82 -68.32 -16.61
CA LYS A 248 13.41 -68.32 -17.00
C LYS A 248 12.61 -67.32 -16.15
N ASP A 249 12.84 -67.29 -14.85
CA ASP A 249 12.19 -66.34 -13.94
C ASP A 249 12.58 -64.90 -14.25
N LEU A 250 13.86 -64.65 -14.55
CA LEU A 250 14.32 -63.32 -14.99
C LEU A 250 13.65 -62.88 -16.29
N VAL A 251 13.46 -63.77 -17.25
CA VAL A 251 12.76 -63.46 -18.52
C VAL A 251 11.30 -63.08 -18.26
N ILE A 252 10.60 -63.82 -17.39
CA ILE A 252 9.20 -63.52 -17.02
C ILE A 252 9.11 -62.13 -16.35
N ASN A 253 10.02 -61.85 -15.42
CA ASN A 253 10.05 -60.56 -14.72
C ASN A 253 10.35 -59.38 -15.67
N ASN A 254 11.29 -59.56 -16.60
CA ASN A 254 11.61 -58.56 -17.60
C ASN A 254 10.42 -58.28 -18.53
N ASP A 255 9.67 -59.30 -18.96
CA ASP A 255 8.48 -59.09 -19.79
C ASP A 255 7.41 -58.27 -19.04
N LYS A 256 7.18 -58.59 -17.75
CA LYS A 256 6.28 -57.80 -16.89
C LYS A 256 6.74 -56.33 -16.79
N LEU A 257 8.04 -56.09 -16.56
CA LEU A 257 8.61 -54.74 -16.49
C LEU A 257 8.39 -53.96 -17.79
N VAL A 258 8.60 -54.61 -18.94
CA VAL A 258 8.35 -54.00 -20.26
C VAL A 258 6.88 -53.62 -20.43
N GLN A 259 5.94 -54.48 -20.01
CA GLN A 259 4.51 -54.15 -20.06
C GLN A 259 4.14 -52.97 -19.15
N ASP A 260 4.71 -52.90 -17.94
CA ASP A 260 4.45 -51.80 -17.02
C ASP A 260 5.03 -50.48 -17.54
N HIS A 261 6.24 -50.49 -18.11
CA HIS A 261 6.78 -49.31 -18.80
C HIS A 261 5.92 -48.86 -19.99
N LYS A 262 5.33 -49.80 -20.74
CA LYS A 262 4.42 -49.47 -21.84
C LYS A 262 3.17 -48.71 -21.36
N LYS A 263 2.60 -49.11 -20.21
CA LYS A 263 1.46 -48.40 -19.60
C LYS A 263 1.86 -46.98 -19.17
N VAL A 264 3.03 -46.82 -18.54
CA VAL A 264 3.54 -45.49 -18.14
C VAL A 264 3.70 -44.58 -19.35
N ILE A 265 4.31 -45.08 -20.43
CA ILE A 265 4.47 -44.33 -21.68
C ILE A 265 3.12 -43.90 -22.25
N GLN A 266 2.10 -44.75 -22.19
CA GLN A 266 0.76 -44.42 -22.67
C GLN A 266 0.13 -43.29 -21.83
N VAL A 267 0.26 -43.34 -20.51
CA VAL A 267 -0.19 -42.25 -19.62
C VAL A 267 0.51 -40.94 -19.96
N LEU A 268 1.84 -40.97 -20.16
CA LEU A 268 2.61 -39.78 -20.50
C LEU A 268 2.20 -39.18 -21.86
N LYS A 269 1.88 -40.01 -22.85
CA LYS A 269 1.33 -39.54 -24.13
C LYS A 269 0.03 -38.77 -23.95
N THR A 270 -0.91 -39.31 -23.18
CA THR A 270 -2.18 -38.63 -22.88
C THR A 270 -1.97 -37.32 -22.13
N HIS A 271 -1.01 -37.25 -21.20
CA HIS A 271 -0.69 -35.99 -20.52
C HIS A 271 -0.11 -34.97 -21.49
N LYS A 272 0.77 -35.39 -22.40
CA LYS A 272 1.31 -34.52 -23.45
C LYS A 272 0.19 -33.97 -24.34
N GLU A 273 -0.71 -34.83 -24.83
CA GLU A 273 -1.85 -34.42 -25.66
C GLU A 273 -2.70 -33.36 -24.94
N LYS A 274 -3.02 -33.59 -23.67
CA LYS A 274 -3.74 -32.59 -22.85
C LYS A 274 -2.99 -31.27 -22.69
N LEU A 275 -1.66 -31.30 -22.60
CA LEU A 275 -0.84 -30.08 -22.52
C LEU A 275 -0.81 -29.35 -23.88
N ASP A 276 -0.70 -30.10 -24.98
CA ASP A 276 -0.72 -29.56 -26.33
C ASP A 276 -2.11 -28.96 -26.67
N GLU A 277 -3.20 -29.44 -26.05
CA GLU A 277 -4.56 -28.90 -26.14
C GLU A 277 -4.79 -27.61 -25.32
N ILE A 278 -3.85 -27.20 -24.46
CA ILE A 278 -3.99 -25.95 -23.71
C ILE A 278 -3.74 -24.76 -24.66
N GLU A 279 -4.80 -24.36 -25.36
CA GLU A 279 -4.84 -23.26 -26.32
C GLU A 279 -4.67 -21.88 -25.66
N HIS A 280 -5.09 -21.75 -24.39
CA HIS A 280 -5.23 -20.48 -23.70
C HIS A 280 -3.95 -19.89 -23.08
N ILE A 281 -2.77 -20.52 -23.24
CA ILE A 281 -1.51 -19.89 -22.79
C ILE A 281 -1.26 -18.60 -23.59
N ALA A 282 -1.58 -18.62 -24.89
CA ALA A 282 -1.54 -17.42 -25.73
C ALA A 282 -2.53 -16.35 -25.26
N ASP A 283 -3.68 -16.75 -24.71
CA ASP A 283 -4.66 -15.82 -24.14
C ASP A 283 -4.13 -15.17 -22.85
N VAL A 284 -3.36 -15.90 -22.03
CA VAL A 284 -2.71 -15.34 -20.84
C VAL A 284 -1.65 -14.30 -21.23
N ASP A 285 -0.83 -14.61 -22.25
CA ASP A 285 0.17 -13.66 -22.77
C ASP A 285 -0.50 -12.41 -23.36
N LYS A 286 -1.62 -12.59 -24.08
CA LYS A 286 -2.42 -11.49 -24.60
C LYS A 286 -3.03 -10.65 -23.48
N LEU A 287 -3.58 -11.28 -22.44
CA LEU A 287 -4.17 -10.59 -21.29
C LEU A 287 -3.10 -9.76 -20.54
N TYR A 288 -1.89 -10.28 -20.43
CA TYR A 288 -0.76 -9.54 -19.86
C TYR A 288 -0.36 -8.34 -20.73
N SER A 289 -0.31 -8.52 -22.06
CA SER A 289 -0.04 -7.42 -23.00
C SER A 289 -1.11 -6.34 -22.95
N ASP A 290 -2.39 -6.71 -22.97
CA ASP A 290 -3.53 -5.79 -22.89
C ASP A 290 -3.52 -5.03 -21.56
N PHE A 291 -3.25 -5.72 -20.44
CA PHE A 291 -3.09 -5.10 -19.12
C PHE A 291 -1.93 -4.09 -19.11
N TYR A 292 -0.78 -4.45 -19.69
CA TYR A 292 0.38 -3.58 -19.75
C TYR A 292 0.11 -2.29 -20.54
N VAL A 293 -0.54 -2.41 -21.71
CA VAL A 293 -0.98 -1.25 -22.51
C VAL A 293 -1.93 -0.37 -21.70
N LYS A 294 -2.93 -0.98 -21.05
CA LYS A 294 -3.91 -0.24 -20.23
C LYS A 294 -3.25 0.47 -19.04
N SER A 295 -2.25 -0.15 -18.41
CA SER A 295 -1.48 0.46 -17.33
C SER A 295 -0.73 1.71 -17.80
N GLN A 296 -0.13 1.69 -19.00
CA GLN A 296 0.53 2.87 -19.56
C GLN A 296 -0.45 3.99 -19.92
N GLU A 297 -1.63 3.65 -20.43
CA GLU A 297 -2.69 4.64 -20.69
C GLU A 297 -3.12 5.34 -19.40
N LEU A 298 -3.35 4.57 -18.33
CA LEU A 298 -3.70 5.11 -17.01
C LEU A 298 -2.60 6.01 -16.44
N GLU A 299 -1.32 5.64 -16.60
CA GLU A 299 -0.20 6.47 -16.16
C GLU A 299 -0.17 7.83 -16.89
N LYS A 300 -0.41 7.83 -18.20
CA LYS A 300 -0.51 9.07 -18.99
C LYS A 300 -1.68 9.95 -18.55
N GLU A 301 -2.84 9.37 -18.30
CA GLU A 301 -3.99 10.12 -17.79
C GLU A 301 -3.73 10.69 -16.39
N ASN A 302 -3.10 9.91 -15.51
CA ASN A 302 -2.76 10.35 -14.16
C ASN A 302 -1.75 11.51 -14.16
N ASN A 303 -0.77 11.48 -15.06
CA ASN A 303 0.15 12.59 -15.24
C ASN A 303 -0.56 13.85 -15.73
N LYS A 304 -1.49 13.73 -16.69
CA LYS A 304 -2.29 14.86 -17.18
C LYS A 304 -3.16 15.46 -16.06
N ILE A 305 -3.78 14.62 -15.23
CA ILE A 305 -4.53 15.07 -14.05
C ILE A 305 -3.61 15.81 -13.08
N SER A 306 -2.39 15.31 -12.85
CA SER A 306 -1.42 15.95 -11.96
C SER A 306 -1.01 17.34 -12.45
N GLU A 307 -0.77 17.49 -13.76
CA GLU A 307 -0.48 18.80 -14.38
C GLU A 307 -1.65 19.78 -14.24
N GLN A 308 -2.88 19.29 -14.41
CA GLN A 308 -4.09 20.10 -14.20
C GLN A 308 -4.23 20.55 -12.75
N ILE A 309 -3.95 19.67 -11.78
CA ILE A 309 -3.97 20.02 -10.35
C ILE A 309 -2.95 21.13 -10.06
N ILE A 310 -1.72 21.03 -10.58
CA ILE A 310 -0.68 22.06 -10.41
C ILE A 310 -1.15 23.40 -10.97
N THR A 311 -1.76 23.38 -12.16
CA THR A 311 -2.28 24.59 -12.82
C THR A 311 -3.36 25.25 -11.96
N VAL A 312 -4.37 24.48 -11.54
CA VAL A 312 -5.46 24.98 -10.69
C VAL A 312 -4.93 25.50 -9.35
N SER A 313 -3.97 24.82 -8.74
CA SER A 313 -3.34 25.30 -7.50
C SER A 313 -2.65 26.65 -7.70
N SER A 314 -1.98 26.87 -8.82
CA SER A 314 -1.34 28.18 -9.12
C SER A 314 -2.36 29.30 -9.35
N GLU A 315 -3.49 28.99 -10.01
CA GLU A 315 -4.59 29.94 -10.20
C GLU A 315 -5.24 30.31 -8.87
N ILE A 316 -5.44 29.34 -7.96
CA ILE A 316 -5.97 29.59 -6.61
C ILE A 316 -5.04 30.52 -5.82
N GLU A 317 -3.73 30.31 -5.84
CA GLU A 317 -2.79 31.20 -5.15
C GLU A 317 -2.82 32.61 -5.74
N THR A 318 -2.94 32.74 -7.06
CA THR A 318 -3.08 34.05 -7.73
C THR A 318 -4.36 34.75 -7.28
N LEU A 319 -5.51 34.07 -7.32
CA LEU A 319 -6.78 34.61 -6.85
C LEU A 319 -6.75 35.01 -5.37
N LYS A 320 -6.03 34.25 -4.55
CA LYS A 320 -5.83 34.58 -3.14
C LYS A 320 -5.04 35.87 -2.96
N THR A 321 -3.95 36.04 -3.71
CA THR A 321 -3.19 37.30 -3.68
C THR A 321 -4.02 38.50 -4.17
N GLU A 322 -4.81 38.33 -5.23
CA GLU A 322 -5.72 39.38 -5.72
C GLU A 322 -6.80 39.74 -4.68
N LEU A 323 -7.31 38.75 -3.94
CA LEU A 323 -8.29 38.97 -2.88
C LEU A 323 -7.68 39.71 -1.69
N ASP A 324 -6.45 39.39 -1.31
CA ASP A 324 -5.71 40.09 -0.25
C ASP A 324 -5.48 41.57 -0.65
N ASP A 325 -5.04 41.82 -1.89
CA ASP A 325 -4.87 43.18 -2.43
C ASP A 325 -6.18 43.98 -2.46
N LEU A 326 -7.29 43.33 -2.85
CA LEU A 326 -8.62 43.94 -2.82
C LEU A 326 -9.05 44.27 -1.39
N SER A 327 -8.78 43.37 -0.44
CA SER A 327 -9.08 43.57 0.97
C SER A 327 -8.32 44.78 1.54
N ASP A 328 -7.04 44.91 1.21
CA ASP A 328 -6.23 46.09 1.59
C ASP A 328 -6.75 47.38 0.95
N THR A 329 -7.18 47.31 -0.31
CA THR A 329 -7.80 48.46 -1.00
C THR A 329 -9.08 48.92 -0.31
N ILE A 330 -9.95 47.98 0.07
CA ILE A 330 -11.20 48.27 0.81
C ILE A 330 -10.87 48.91 2.16
N ARG A 331 -9.90 48.37 2.90
CA ARG A 331 -9.48 48.93 4.19
C ARG A 331 -8.96 50.36 4.05
N ASN A 332 -8.12 50.62 3.05
CA ASN A 332 -7.58 51.95 2.79
C ASN A 332 -8.68 52.94 2.38
N PHE A 333 -9.66 52.48 1.59
CA PHE A 333 -10.82 53.29 1.21
C PHE A 333 -11.68 53.65 2.43
N ASP A 334 -11.98 52.68 3.30
CA ASP A 334 -12.74 52.90 4.54
C ASP A 334 -12.04 53.88 5.50
N GLU A 335 -10.72 53.75 5.68
CA GLU A 335 -9.91 54.69 6.45
C GLU A 335 -9.94 56.09 5.84
N SER A 336 -9.85 56.22 4.51
CA SER A 336 -9.90 57.50 3.82
C SER A 336 -11.28 58.16 3.94
N LEU A 337 -12.35 57.39 3.75
CA LEU A 337 -13.72 57.88 3.87
C LEU A 337 -14.01 58.34 5.30
N SER A 338 -13.55 57.58 6.30
CA SER A 338 -13.68 57.95 7.71
C SER A 338 -12.96 59.25 8.03
N LYS A 339 -11.74 59.45 7.52
CA LYS A 339 -10.99 60.72 7.68
C LYS A 339 -11.72 61.90 7.05
N GLU A 340 -12.21 61.73 5.82
CA GLU A 340 -12.96 62.76 5.10
C GLU A 340 -14.26 63.13 5.83
N MET A 341 -15.00 62.14 6.33
CA MET A 341 -16.22 62.38 7.12
C MET A 341 -15.93 63.14 8.42
N GLU A 342 -14.88 62.79 9.16
CA GLU A 342 -14.50 63.53 10.37
C GLU A 342 -14.02 64.96 10.04
N ALA A 343 -13.32 65.16 8.92
CA ALA A 343 -12.94 66.49 8.45
C ALA A 343 -14.17 67.36 8.14
N GLN A 344 -15.13 66.83 7.35
CA GLN A 344 -16.38 67.54 7.03
C GLN A 344 -17.23 67.83 8.27
N LYS A 345 -17.30 66.88 9.21
CA LYS A 345 -17.98 67.08 10.49
C LYS A 345 -17.34 68.23 11.27
N THR A 346 -16.03 68.25 11.36
CA THR A 346 -15.27 69.33 12.02
C THR A 346 -15.52 70.69 11.35
N GLU A 347 -15.51 70.74 10.02
CA GLU A 347 -15.79 71.97 9.25
C GLU A 347 -17.25 72.45 9.44
N THR A 348 -18.19 71.50 9.46
CA THR A 348 -19.61 71.79 9.71
C THR A 348 -19.81 72.34 11.13
N ASP A 349 -19.21 71.72 12.14
CA ASP A 349 -19.26 72.17 13.53
C ASP A 349 -18.65 73.59 13.67
N ALA A 350 -17.51 73.85 13.03
CA ALA A 350 -16.88 75.17 13.01
C ALA A 350 -17.78 76.22 12.35
N SER A 351 -18.44 75.87 11.24
CA SER A 351 -19.40 76.75 10.55
C SER A 351 -20.62 77.04 11.43
N PHE A 352 -21.17 76.05 12.13
CA PHE A 352 -22.27 76.25 13.08
C PHE A 352 -21.87 77.16 14.25
N LEU A 353 -20.68 76.97 14.81
CA LEU A 353 -20.11 77.86 15.84
C LEU A 353 -20.01 79.30 15.34
N GLN A 354 -19.50 79.50 14.12
CA GLN A 354 -19.39 80.82 13.52
C GLN A 354 -20.75 81.47 13.27
N VAL A 355 -21.73 80.73 12.73
CA VAL A 355 -23.10 81.24 12.56
C VAL A 355 -23.71 81.61 13.91
N THR A 356 -23.54 80.77 14.93
CA THR A 356 -24.02 81.03 16.29
C THR A 356 -23.41 82.31 16.86
N GLN A 357 -22.10 82.51 16.66
CA GLN A 357 -21.41 83.72 17.10
C GLN A 357 -21.91 84.97 16.34
N ASN A 358 -22.03 84.89 15.01
CA ASN A 358 -22.56 85.98 14.19
C ASN A 358 -23.99 86.37 14.63
N LEU A 359 -24.85 85.40 14.94
CA LEU A 359 -26.20 85.65 15.45
C LEU A 359 -26.16 86.37 16.81
N LYS A 360 -25.24 85.97 17.69
CA LYS A 360 -25.05 86.63 18.98
C LYS A 360 -24.57 88.06 18.82
N ASP A 361 -23.63 88.31 17.92
CA ASP A 361 -23.11 89.65 17.64
C ASP A 361 -24.21 90.56 17.04
N ILE A 362 -24.99 90.06 16.08
CA ILE A 362 -26.16 90.77 15.52
C ILE A 362 -27.19 91.08 16.62
N GLN A 363 -27.45 90.13 17.52
CA GLN A 363 -28.37 90.33 18.63
C GLN A 363 -27.86 91.46 19.55
N SER A 364 -26.60 91.41 19.98
CA SER A 364 -26.02 92.45 20.84
C SER A 364 -25.99 93.83 20.16
N GLU A 365 -25.68 93.90 18.87
CA GLU A 365 -25.74 95.16 18.11
C GLU A 365 -27.17 95.70 18.02
N THR A 366 -28.15 94.82 17.78
CA THR A 366 -29.56 95.18 17.71
C THR A 366 -30.05 95.70 19.06
N GLU A 367 -29.72 95.02 20.17
CA GLU A 367 -30.04 95.46 21.53
C GLU A 367 -29.46 96.85 21.81
N SER A 368 -28.18 97.09 21.48
CA SER A 368 -27.53 98.39 21.64
C SER A 368 -28.19 99.50 20.80
N LYS A 369 -28.57 99.21 19.55
CA LYS A 369 -29.30 100.15 18.68
C LYS A 369 -30.69 100.48 19.24
N VAL A 370 -31.41 99.48 19.76
CA VAL A 370 -32.71 99.66 20.39
C VAL A 370 -32.59 100.52 21.66
N GLU A 371 -31.57 100.27 22.49
CA GLU A 371 -31.29 101.12 23.67
C GLU A 371 -30.99 102.57 23.28
N THR A 372 -30.18 102.77 22.24
CA THR A 372 -29.85 104.11 21.73
C THR A 372 -31.10 104.82 21.20
N LEU A 373 -31.90 104.15 20.37
CA LEU A 373 -33.18 104.66 19.88
C LEU A 373 -34.13 104.98 21.02
N SER A 374 -34.22 104.13 22.03
CA SER A 374 -35.03 104.37 23.24
C SER A 374 -34.58 105.64 23.98
N SER A 375 -33.26 105.84 24.13
CA SER A 375 -32.68 107.05 24.71
C SER A 375 -33.02 108.31 23.90
N ASP A 376 -32.89 108.24 22.57
CA ASP A 376 -33.17 109.37 21.69
C ASP A 376 -34.67 109.69 21.62
N ILE A 377 -35.55 108.69 21.59
CA ILE A 377 -37.00 108.87 21.72
C ILE A 377 -37.31 109.57 23.05
N ASN A 378 -36.72 109.12 24.16
CA ASN A 378 -36.91 109.76 25.47
C ASN A 378 -36.47 111.23 25.47
N LYS A 379 -35.33 111.57 24.84
CA LYS A 379 -34.90 112.98 24.69
C LYS A 379 -35.89 113.79 23.85
N VAL A 380 -36.39 113.25 22.74
CA VAL A 380 -37.39 113.94 21.91
C VAL A 380 -38.68 114.17 22.70
N VAL A 381 -39.17 113.16 23.42
CA VAL A 381 -40.36 113.29 24.28
C VAL A 381 -40.13 114.35 25.36
N LEU A 382 -38.97 114.37 26.01
CA LEU A 382 -38.60 115.39 27.00
C LEU A 382 -38.55 116.79 26.39
N ASN A 383 -37.93 116.94 25.21
CA ASN A 383 -37.84 118.23 24.52
C ASN A 383 -39.21 118.72 24.03
N GLN A 384 -40.06 117.83 23.53
CA GLN A 384 -41.45 118.16 23.17
C GLN A 384 -42.24 118.57 24.40
N LYS A 385 -42.14 117.83 25.51
CA LYS A 385 -42.77 118.19 26.78
C LYS A 385 -42.32 119.58 27.24
N LYS A 386 -41.00 119.85 27.24
CA LYS A 386 -40.44 121.16 27.58
C LYS A 386 -40.99 122.27 26.67
N GLY A 387 -41.05 122.04 25.37
CA GLY A 387 -41.62 123.00 24.42
C GLY A 387 -43.13 123.23 24.58
N PHE A 388 -43.87 122.24 25.08
CA PHE A 388 -45.27 122.42 25.49
C PHE A 388 -45.37 123.23 26.79
N ASP A 389 -44.53 122.94 27.79
CA ASP A 389 -44.49 123.67 29.05
C ASP A 389 -44.15 125.16 28.82
N GLU A 390 -43.15 125.47 27.98
CA GLU A 390 -42.79 126.85 27.60
C GLU A 390 -43.94 127.60 26.89
N LYS A 391 -44.71 126.90 26.03
CA LYS A 391 -45.90 127.47 25.38
C LYS A 391 -47.04 127.70 26.37
N LEU A 392 -47.19 126.82 27.36
CA LEU A 392 -48.16 126.96 28.43
C LEU A 392 -47.83 128.18 29.29
N ASP A 393 -46.55 128.36 29.66
CA ASP A 393 -46.06 129.53 30.41
C ASP A 393 -46.28 130.84 29.62
N HIS A 394 -45.98 130.86 28.32
CA HIS A 394 -46.25 132.04 27.48
C HIS A 394 -47.75 132.35 27.38
N LEU A 395 -48.60 131.31 27.32
CA LEU A 395 -50.06 131.49 27.31
C LEU A 395 -50.55 132.07 28.64
N ASP A 396 -50.06 131.56 29.77
CA ASP A 396 -50.36 132.07 31.11
C ASP A 396 -49.97 133.55 31.24
N ASP A 397 -48.76 133.91 30.78
CA ASP A 397 -48.25 135.28 30.79
C ASP A 397 -49.07 136.22 29.89
N THR A 398 -49.58 135.71 28.76
CA THR A 398 -50.46 136.45 27.85
C THR A 398 -51.84 136.67 28.47
N VAL A 399 -52.41 135.65 29.11
CA VAL A 399 -53.70 135.75 29.83
C VAL A 399 -53.59 136.78 30.95
N LYS A 400 -52.50 136.76 31.72
CA LYS A 400 -52.25 137.72 32.81
C LYS A 400 -52.16 139.16 32.33
N LYS A 401 -51.44 139.43 31.22
CA LYS A 401 -51.39 140.76 30.59
C LYS A 401 -52.76 141.23 30.10
N LEU A 402 -53.59 140.31 29.64
CA LEU A 402 -54.95 140.61 29.17
C LEU A 402 -55.89 140.94 30.35
N GLU A 403 -55.74 140.26 31.49
CA GLU A 403 -56.42 140.59 32.74
C GLU A 403 -56.01 141.98 33.26
N GLU A 404 -54.72 142.30 33.26
CA GLU A 404 -54.19 143.62 33.67
C GLU A 404 -54.70 144.75 32.76
N SER A 405 -54.69 144.56 31.44
CA SER A 405 -55.22 145.54 30.48
C SER A 405 -56.73 145.77 30.62
N ASN A 406 -57.50 144.72 30.92
CA ASN A 406 -58.93 144.85 31.16
C ASN A 406 -59.24 145.56 32.50
N LEU A 407 -58.45 145.31 33.54
CA LEU A 407 -58.55 146.04 34.82
C LEU A 407 -58.29 147.54 34.65
N GLU A 408 -57.31 147.91 33.83
CA GLU A 408 -56.97 149.31 33.54
C GLU A 408 -58.11 150.04 32.79
N LYS A 409 -58.71 149.40 31.77
CA LYS A 409 -59.89 149.93 31.06
C LYS A 409 -61.11 150.11 31.96
N ILE A 410 -61.33 149.20 32.91
CA ILE A 410 -62.42 149.33 33.90
C ILE A 410 -62.18 150.56 34.81
N HIS A 411 -60.93 150.84 35.16
CA HIS A 411 -60.57 151.99 35.99
C HIS A 411 -60.76 153.33 35.26
N GLU A 412 -60.45 153.40 33.95
CA GLU A 412 -60.70 154.59 33.12
C GLU A 412 -62.21 154.87 32.93
N LEU A 413 -63.02 153.82 32.68
CA LEU A 413 -64.47 153.96 32.57
C LEU A 413 -65.11 154.48 33.87
N LYS A 414 -64.63 154.01 35.02
CA LYS A 414 -65.10 154.46 36.33
C LYS A 414 -64.80 155.94 36.58
N ASN A 415 -63.57 156.38 36.31
CA ASN A 415 -63.17 157.79 36.49
C ASN A 415 -63.97 158.73 35.58
N THR A 416 -64.25 158.32 34.34
CA THR A 416 -65.04 159.11 33.38
C THR A 416 -66.50 159.24 33.81
N SER A 417 -67.06 158.18 34.39
CA SER A 417 -68.42 158.14 34.93
C SER A 417 -68.57 159.08 36.14
N ASP A 418 -67.63 159.04 37.08
CA ASP A 418 -67.67 159.87 38.29
C ASP A 418 -67.58 161.37 37.96
N GLU A 419 -66.81 161.74 36.93
CA GLU A 419 -66.71 163.12 36.44
C GLU A 419 -67.98 163.63 35.73
N ALA A 420 -68.70 162.74 35.06
CA ALA A 420 -69.98 163.05 34.43
C ALA A 420 -71.10 163.27 35.46
N PHE A 421 -71.14 162.46 36.53
CA PHE A 421 -72.11 162.62 37.61
C PHE A 421 -71.93 163.93 38.41
N ALA A 422 -70.68 164.36 38.64
CA ALA A 422 -70.39 165.63 39.31
C ALA A 422 -70.86 166.86 38.51
N LYS A 423 -70.79 166.81 37.17
CA LYS A 423 -71.28 167.90 36.29
C LYS A 423 -72.81 167.98 36.24
N ILE A 424 -73.51 166.85 36.33
CA ILE A 424 -74.99 166.81 36.35
C ILE A 424 -75.53 167.37 37.68
N ALA A 425 -74.90 167.03 38.81
CA ALA A 425 -75.31 167.52 40.13
C ALA A 425 -75.26 169.06 40.23
N LYS A 426 -74.18 169.68 39.72
CA LYS A 426 -73.98 171.13 39.77
C LYS A 426 -74.98 171.91 38.91
N LYS A 427 -75.38 171.36 37.76
CA LYS A 427 -76.33 172.00 36.83
C LYS A 427 -77.78 171.93 37.33
N ASN A 428 -78.11 170.96 38.18
CA ASN A 428 -79.46 170.83 38.74
C ASN A 428 -79.72 171.83 39.89
N GLU A 429 -78.67 172.22 40.62
CA GLU A 429 -78.75 173.19 41.72
C GLU A 429 -78.93 174.63 41.23
N GLU A 430 -78.29 175.01 40.11
CA GLU A 430 -78.44 176.33 39.47
C GLU A 430 -79.85 176.54 38.88
N ASN A 431 -80.44 175.51 38.24
CA ASN A 431 -81.78 175.60 37.65
C ASN A 431 -82.91 175.71 38.69
N GLN A 432 -82.74 175.16 39.90
CA GLN A 432 -83.76 175.29 40.95
C GLN A 432 -83.83 176.71 41.55
N ASN A 433 -82.71 177.43 41.59
CA ASN A 433 -82.66 178.80 42.13
C ASN A 433 -83.25 179.85 41.17
N GLU A 434 -83.10 179.69 39.85
CA GLU A 434 -83.71 180.59 38.87
C GLU A 434 -85.25 180.45 38.80
N SER A 435 -85.76 179.22 38.93
CA SER A 435 -87.21 178.97 38.88
C SER A 435 -87.96 179.56 40.08
N LEU A 436 -87.31 179.69 41.25
CA LEU A 436 -87.93 180.27 42.46
C LEU A 436 -88.01 181.81 42.40
N ALA A 437 -87.07 182.45 41.69
CA ALA A 437 -87.05 183.90 41.49
C ALA A 437 -88.16 184.37 40.53
N GLN A 438 -88.43 183.61 39.46
CA GLN A 438 -89.49 183.94 38.50
C GLN A 438 -90.90 183.80 39.11
N VAL A 439 -91.13 182.79 39.97
CA VAL A 439 -92.44 182.58 40.63
C VAL A 439 -92.77 183.73 41.59
N LYS A 440 -91.79 184.29 42.30
CA LYS A 440 -92.00 185.45 43.18
C LYS A 440 -92.35 186.73 42.42
N SER A 441 -91.75 186.93 41.24
CA SER A 441 -92.06 188.09 40.37
C SER A 441 -93.49 188.03 39.86
N ILE A 442 -93.95 186.85 39.42
CA ILE A 442 -95.31 186.65 38.90
C ILE A 442 -96.36 186.87 39.99
N HIS A 443 -96.06 186.53 41.25
CA HIS A 443 -96.99 186.73 42.36
C HIS A 443 -97.23 188.21 42.67
N SER A 444 -96.18 189.04 42.62
CA SER A 444 -96.29 190.49 42.85
C SER A 444 -97.05 191.21 41.72
N GLU A 445 -96.95 190.71 40.49
CA GLU A 445 -97.67 191.25 39.32
C GLU A 445 -99.18 190.95 39.40
N MET A 446 -99.53 189.75 39.84
CA MET A 446 -100.93 189.30 39.98
C MET A 446 -101.68 190.07 41.06
N GLU A 447 -101.00 190.43 42.15
CA GLU A 447 -101.62 191.16 43.26
C GLU A 447 -101.96 192.61 42.88
N ASN A 448 -101.15 193.24 42.02
CA ASN A 448 -101.44 194.57 41.48
C ASN A 448 -102.63 194.57 40.51
N GLN A 449 -102.71 193.58 39.62
CA GLN A 449 -103.84 193.45 38.69
C GLN A 449 -105.17 193.18 39.43
N LEU A 450 -105.12 192.46 40.55
CA LEU A 450 -106.30 192.19 41.37
C LEU A 450 -106.86 193.46 42.02
N ASN A 451 -105.98 194.38 42.46
CA ASN A 451 -106.41 195.65 43.04
C ASN A 451 -106.95 196.63 41.99
N GLU A 452 -106.37 196.68 40.79
CA GLU A 452 -106.89 197.49 39.69
C GLU A 452 -108.28 197.01 39.22
N THR A 453 -108.50 195.69 39.18
CA THR A 453 -109.80 195.13 38.80
C THR A 453 -110.88 195.44 39.84
N LYS A 454 -110.53 195.47 41.13
CA LYS A 454 -111.45 195.83 42.22
C LYS A 454 -111.86 197.30 42.15
N GLU A 455 -110.94 198.17 41.76
CA GLU A 455 -111.21 199.59 41.59
C GLU A 455 -111.98 199.85 40.28
N TYR A 456 -111.73 199.06 39.22
CA TYR A 456 -112.50 199.04 37.96
C TYR A 456 -113.95 198.55 38.14
N PHE A 457 -114.22 197.74 39.17
CA PHE A 457 -115.60 197.39 39.53
C PHE A 457 -116.33 198.49 40.30
N GLN A 458 -115.60 199.52 40.69
CA GLN A 458 -116.01 200.89 40.44
C GLN A 458 -117.38 201.33 40.97
N ASN A 459 -117.42 202.62 41.13
CA ASN A 459 -118.03 203.50 40.14
C ASN A 459 -119.00 202.94 39.04
N GLN A 460 -118.93 201.72 38.49
CA GLN A 460 -119.98 201.06 37.70
C GLN A 460 -121.26 200.97 38.54
N LEU A 461 -121.13 200.57 39.81
CA LEU A 461 -122.26 200.59 40.74
C LEU A 461 -122.76 202.00 41.06
N LYS A 462 -121.90 203.02 40.99
CA LYS A 462 -122.32 204.42 41.18
C LYS A 462 -122.97 205.02 39.92
N THR A 463 -122.61 204.56 38.72
CA THR A 463 -123.20 205.04 37.46
C THR A 463 -124.59 204.47 37.24
N THR A 464 -124.84 203.22 37.63
CA THR A 464 -126.17 202.61 37.48
C THR A 464 -127.24 203.24 38.36
N ARG A 465 -126.91 203.72 39.57
CA ARG A 465 -127.90 204.38 40.44
C ARG A 465 -128.23 205.82 40.02
N LEU A 466 -127.33 206.48 39.31
CA LEU A 466 -127.59 207.78 38.72
C LEU A 466 -128.61 207.67 37.56
N LEU A 467 -128.62 206.53 36.85
CA LEU A 467 -129.56 206.26 35.76
C LEU A 467 -130.98 205.90 36.25
N THR A 468 -131.14 205.21 37.38
CA THR A 468 -132.47 204.92 37.94
C THR A 468 -133.16 206.18 38.48
N LEU A 469 -132.38 207.16 38.94
CA LEU A 469 -132.89 208.48 39.37
C LEU A 469 -133.51 209.26 38.20
N ILE A 470 -132.94 209.12 37.00
CA ILE A 470 -133.40 209.80 35.78
C ILE A 470 -134.64 209.10 35.19
N SER A 471 -134.74 207.78 35.32
CA SER A 471 -135.95 207.05 34.89
C SER A 471 -137.18 207.31 35.76
N PHE A 472 -137.03 207.58 37.06
CA PHE A 472 -138.19 207.84 37.94
C PHE A 472 -138.69 209.29 37.83
N ILE A 473 -137.78 210.21 37.49
CA ILE A 473 -138.10 211.58 37.09
C ILE A 473 -138.78 211.62 35.72
N ALA A 474 -138.52 210.66 34.82
CA ALA A 474 -139.35 210.47 33.63
C ALA A 474 -140.76 209.92 33.97
N PHE A 475 -140.91 209.23 35.11
CA PHE A 475 -142.21 208.75 35.60
C PHE A 475 -143.02 209.81 36.37
N ILE A 476 -142.38 210.85 36.96
CA ILE A 476 -143.04 212.08 37.45
C ILE A 476 -144.14 212.51 36.46
N VAL A 477 -143.78 212.57 35.19
CA VAL A 477 -144.49 213.43 34.25
C VAL A 477 -145.72 212.74 33.67
N LEU A 478 -145.78 211.40 33.73
CA LEU A 478 -146.87 210.63 33.15
C LEU A 478 -148.06 210.46 34.11
N LEU A 479 -147.86 210.40 35.43
CA LEU A 479 -148.97 210.25 36.38
C LEU A 479 -149.65 211.59 36.72
N ILE A 480 -148.87 212.66 36.72
CA ILE A 480 -149.36 214.05 36.85
C ILE A 480 -150.24 214.44 35.64
N LEU A 481 -150.15 213.72 34.52
CA LEU A 481 -151.00 213.87 33.33
C LEU A 481 -152.30 213.04 33.34
N ILE A 482 -152.50 212.04 34.25
CA ILE A 482 -153.68 211.14 34.22
C ILE A 482 -154.82 211.49 35.22
N LEU A 483 -154.61 212.12 36.39
CA LEU A 483 -155.68 212.26 37.43
C LEU A 483 -156.11 213.69 37.81
N SER A 484 -155.64 214.72 37.11
CA SER A 484 -156.10 216.11 37.26
C SER A 484 -157.43 216.44 36.56
N GLY A 485 -158.10 215.51 35.85
CA GLY A 485 -159.54 215.62 35.49
C GLY A 485 -159.92 216.22 34.12
N VAL A 486 -159.16 216.02 33.04
CA VAL A 486 -159.54 216.38 31.65
C VAL A 486 -159.86 215.16 30.75
N ILE A 487 -159.66 213.93 31.23
CA ILE A 487 -160.42 212.71 30.86
C ILE A 487 -161.00 212.20 32.17
#